data_AF-A0A4Z0LTP6-F1
#
_entry.id   AF-A0A4Z0LTP6-F1
#
_cell.length_a   1.000
_cell.length_b   1.000
_cell.length_c   1.000
_cell.angle_alpha   90.00
_cell.angle_beta   90.00
_cell.angle_gamma   90.00
#
_symmetry.space_group_name_H-M   'P 1'
#
loop_
_entity.id
_entity.type
_entity.pdbx_description
1 polymer ?
#
loop_
_entity_poly.entity_id
_entity_poly.type
_entity_poly.pdbx_seq_one_letter_code
_entity_poly.pdbx_strand_id
1 'polypeptide(L)' 'MDETFDYVVVGSGGGSLCAALVMRAAGKRVLVLE' A
#
# COMPACT_ATOMS: atom_id res chain seq x y z
N MET A 1 5.86 3.53 -19.38
CA MET A 1 4.64 2.74 -19.14
C MET A 1 4.25 3.04 -17.72
N ASP A 2 3.03 3.52 -17.52
CA ASP A 2 2.60 4.02 -16.21
C ASP A 2 1.74 2.97 -15.51
N GLU A 3 1.97 2.79 -14.21
CA GLU A 3 1.17 1.91 -13.36
C GLU A 3 0.33 2.73 -12.38
N THR A 4 -0.91 2.30 -12.15
CA THR A 4 -1.83 2.94 -11.20
C THR A 4 -2.17 1.99 -10.06
N PHE A 5 -2.19 2.53 -8.84
CA PHE A 5 -2.53 1.83 -7.61
C PHE A 5 -3.63 2.60 -6.89
N ASP A 6 -4.47 1.89 -6.15
CA ASP A 6 -5.55 2.50 -5.37
C ASP A 6 -5.03 3.12 -4.06
N TYR A 7 -3.87 2.65 -3.58
CA TYR A 7 -3.24 3.13 -2.37
C TYR A 7 -1.72 2.99 -2.48
N VAL A 8 -0.99 4.06 -2.19
CA VAL A 8 0.48 4.09 -2.17
C VAL A 8 0.91 4.54 -0.77
N VAL A 9 1.83 3.80 -0.16
CA VAL A 9 2.47 4.17 1.10
C VAL A 9 3.99 4.09 0.96
N VAL A 10 4.69 5.04 1.57
CA VAL A 10 6.15 5.11 1.58
C VAL A 10 6.66 4.75 2.99
N GLY A 11 7.68 3.91 3.04
CA GLY A 11 8.24 3.30 4.26
C GLY A 11 7.56 1.99 4.64
N SER A 12 8.36 1.05 5.15
CA SER A 12 7.94 -0.30 5.56
C SER A 12 7.78 -0.48 7.08
N GLY A 13 7.77 0.63 7.83
CA GLY A 13 7.54 0.61 9.27
C GLY A 13 6.17 0.01 9.65
N GLY A 14 6.03 -0.42 10.90
CA GLY A 14 4.84 -1.15 11.36
C GLY A 14 3.51 -0.45 11.08
N GLY A 15 3.46 0.89 11.22
CA GLY A 15 2.26 1.67 10.88
C GLY A 15 1.91 1.61 9.40
N SER A 16 2.90 1.77 8.52
CA SER A 16 2.73 1.73 7.06
C SER A 16 2.28 0.35 6.58
N LEU A 17 2.88 -0.73 7.10
CA LEU A 17 2.46 -2.09 6.75
C LEU A 17 1.07 -2.43 7.29
N CYS A 18 0.71 -2.01 8.51
CA CYS A 18 -0.64 -2.17 9.03
C CYS A 18 -1.68 -1.48 8.12
N ALA A 19 -1.41 -0.24 7.69
CA ALA A 19 -2.29 0.47 6.76
C ALA A 19 -2.38 -0.25 5.39
N ALA A 20 -1.25 -0.71 4.85
CA ALA A 20 -1.20 -1.46 3.60
C ALA A 20 -2.02 -2.75 3.66
N LEU A 21 -1.95 -3.50 4.77
CA LEU A 21 -2.70 -4.74 4.97
C LEU A 21 -4.21 -4.48 5.09
N VAL A 22 -4.62 -3.43 5.80
CA VAL A 22 -6.05 -3.03 5.89
C VAL A 22 -6.58 -2.69 4.49
N MET A 23 -5.84 -1.90 3.71
CA MET A 23 -6.25 -1.52 2.36
C MET A 23 -6.28 -2.74 1.42
N ARG A 24 -5.32 -3.65 1.55
CA ARG A 24 -5.32 -4.91 0.80
C ARG A 24 -6.53 -5.78 1.15
N ALA A 25 -6.89 -5.91 2.42
CA ALA A 25 -8.06 -6.64 2.87
C ALA A 25 -9.37 -6.01 2.35
N ALA A 26 -9.39 -4.69 2.13
CA ALA A 26 -10.49 -3.98 1.47
C ALA A 26 -10.51 -4.14 -0.07
N GLY A 27 -9.68 -5.03 -0.64
CA GLY A 27 -9.64 -5.32 -2.07
C GLY A 27 -8.88 -4.31 -2.92
N LYS A 28 -8.09 -3.41 -2.31
CA LYS A 28 -7.33 -2.39 -3.04
C LYS A 28 -6.03 -2.94 -3.60
N ARG A 29 -5.60 -2.38 -4.73
CA ARG A 29 -4.23 -2.52 -5.25
C ARG A 29 -3.32 -1.58 -4.48
N VAL A 30 -2.44 -2.15 -3.67
CA VAL A 30 -1.56 -1.43 -2.76
C VAL A 30 -0.12 -1.48 -3.27
N LEU A 31 0.56 -0.34 -3.25
CA LEU A 31 2.00 -0.22 -3.46
C LEU A 31 2.68 0.25 -2.17
N VAL A 32 3.70 -0.47 -1.72
CA VAL A 32 4.61 -0.06 -0.65
C VAL A 32 5.95 0.27 -1.29
N LEU A 33 6.47 1.48 -1.04
CA LEU A 33 7.79 1.92 -1.51
C LEU A 33 8.73 2.11 -0.31
N GLU A 34 9.92 1.53 -0.35
CA GLU A 34 11.02 1.80 0.59
C GLU A 34 12.02 2.78 -0.03
#